data_AF-A0A2M7SYT5-F1
#
_entry.id   AF-A0A2M7SYT5-F1
#
_cell.length_a   1.000
_cell.length_b   1.000
_cell.length_c   1.000
_cell.angle_alpha   90.00
_cell.angle_beta   90.00
_cell.angle_gamma   90.00
#
_symmetry.space_group_name_H-M   'P 1'
#
loop_
_entity.id
_entity.type
_entity.pdbx_description
1 polymer ?
#
loop_
_entity_poly.entity_id
_entity_poly.type
_entity_poly.pdbx_seq_one_letter_code
_entity_poly.pdbx_strand_id
1 'polypeptide(L)'
;MFNFILKIFFWALVFYGLGFGLFLTAVPSPYKGDIPTTEGLAVLTGGSGRVATTLDHVRAGFAGPVLISGVHPHVSLEDLEQGTPLPTEATDRLTLDKDALNTRLNVDNTRMWAEAHGLLRANGKRVGIVTSTYHVPRVYLLSLWRAPSLSLVFYPVRPEAVSLRSMLLEYNKLLFFWWKGF
;
A
#
# COMPACT_ATOMS: atom_id res chain seq x y z
N MET A 1 -36.11 -26.10 -11.02
CA MET A 1 -35.30 -24.90 -11.34
C MET A 1 -35.06 -24.01 -10.12
N PHE A 2 -36.10 -23.61 -9.36
CA PHE A 2 -35.97 -22.76 -8.16
C PHE A 2 -34.98 -23.31 -7.09
N ASN A 3 -35.12 -24.57 -6.70
CA ASN A 3 -34.23 -25.21 -5.70
C ASN A 3 -32.77 -25.31 -6.15
N PHE A 4 -32.50 -25.29 -7.47
CA PHE A 4 -31.15 -25.33 -8.01
C PHE A 4 -30.48 -23.95 -7.90
N ILE A 5 -31.21 -22.88 -8.23
CA ILE A 5 -30.76 -21.49 -8.09
C ILE A 5 -30.44 -21.17 -6.62
N LEU A 6 -31.31 -21.59 -5.68
CA LEU A 6 -31.06 -21.40 -4.25
C LEU A 6 -29.78 -22.11 -3.76
N LYS A 7 -29.49 -23.32 -4.26
CA LYS A 7 -28.25 -24.03 -3.93
C LYS A 7 -27.02 -23.30 -4.46
N ILE A 8 -27.08 -22.76 -5.67
CA ILE A 8 -25.98 -21.95 -6.23
C ILE A 8 -25.74 -20.71 -5.37
N PHE A 9 -26.81 -19.97 -5.04
CA PHE A 9 -26.70 -18.77 -4.21
C PHE A 9 -26.14 -19.09 -2.81
N PHE A 10 -26.61 -20.18 -2.19
CA PHE A 10 -26.11 -20.65 -0.91
C PHE A 10 -24.61 -20.94 -0.97
N TRP A 11 -24.15 -21.73 -1.93
CA TRP A 11 -22.73 -22.06 -2.06
C TRP A 11 -21.89 -20.82 -2.39
N ALA A 12 -22.39 -19.91 -3.23
CA ALA A 12 -21.72 -18.64 -3.50
C ALA A 12 -21.52 -17.80 -2.22
N LEU A 13 -22.54 -17.74 -1.35
CA LEU A 13 -22.45 -17.04 -0.06
C LEU A 13 -21.47 -17.72 0.89
N VAL A 14 -21.44 -19.06 0.93
CA VAL A 14 -20.47 -19.83 1.73
C VAL A 14 -19.04 -19.55 1.26
N PHE A 15 -18.76 -19.63 -0.05
CA PHE A 15 -17.42 -19.34 -0.58
C PHE A 15 -17.01 -17.89 -0.37
N TYR A 16 -17.93 -16.93 -0.51
CA TYR A 16 -17.68 -15.53 -0.19
C TYR A 16 -17.32 -15.34 1.30
N GLY A 17 -18.09 -15.96 2.20
CA GLY A 17 -17.84 -15.89 3.64
C GLY A 17 -16.51 -16.51 4.05
N LEU A 18 -16.17 -17.68 3.50
CA LEU A 18 -14.89 -18.34 3.72
C LEU A 18 -13.72 -17.50 3.18
N GLY A 19 -13.85 -16.96 1.97
CA GLY A 19 -12.85 -16.09 1.38
C GLY A 19 -12.65 -14.79 2.16
N PHE A 20 -13.71 -14.20 2.69
CA PHE A 20 -13.62 -13.05 3.58
C PHE A 20 -12.94 -13.41 4.91
N GLY A 21 -13.24 -14.57 5.49
CA GLY A 21 -12.55 -15.10 6.67
C GLY A 21 -11.05 -15.25 6.42
N LEU A 22 -10.65 -15.86 5.30
CA LEU A 22 -9.25 -15.96 4.89
C LEU A 22 -8.60 -14.59 4.70
N PHE A 23 -9.29 -13.64 4.08
CA PHE A 23 -8.80 -12.26 3.95
C PHE A 23 -8.51 -11.63 5.32
N LEU A 24 -9.40 -11.79 6.30
CA LEU A 24 -9.17 -11.26 7.65
C LEU A 24 -7.92 -11.86 8.31
N THR A 25 -7.64 -13.14 8.08
CA THR A 25 -6.39 -13.77 8.59
C THR A 25 -5.13 -13.28 7.89
N ALA A 26 -5.24 -12.77 6.66
CA ALA A 26 -4.13 -12.22 5.90
C ALA A 26 -3.83 -10.74 6.20
N VAL A 27 -4.74 -10.04 6.89
CA VAL A 27 -4.52 -8.67 7.32
C VAL A 27 -3.45 -8.66 8.43
N PRO A 28 -2.29 -8.03 8.21
CA PRO A 28 -1.24 -8.02 9.20
C PRO A 28 -1.60 -7.13 10.39
N SER A 29 -1.00 -7.44 11.53
CA SER A 29 -0.97 -6.49 12.64
C SER A 29 -0.22 -5.23 12.24
N PRO A 30 -0.59 -4.05 12.77
CA PRO A 30 0.18 -2.84 12.57
C PRO A 30 1.62 -3.05 13.01
N TYR A 31 2.56 -2.44 12.28
CA TYR A 31 3.96 -2.50 12.63
C TYR A 31 4.19 -1.77 13.97
N LYS A 32 4.92 -2.41 14.89
CA LYS A 32 5.27 -1.87 16.21
C LYS A 32 6.80 -1.87 16.32
N GLY A 33 7.43 -0.72 16.14
CA GLY A 33 8.89 -0.54 16.24
C GLY A 33 9.46 0.33 15.12
N ASP A 34 10.79 0.32 14.98
CA ASP A 34 11.49 1.01 13.89
C ASP A 34 11.32 0.26 12.59
N ILE A 35 11.03 1.00 11.51
CA ILE A 35 10.88 0.44 10.17
C ILE A 35 12.15 -0.38 9.83
N PRO A 36 12.05 -1.67 9.50
CA PRO A 36 13.16 -2.52 9.10
C PRO A 36 14.01 -1.84 8.04
N THR A 37 15.32 -2.12 8.06
CA THR A 37 16.26 -1.47 7.14
C THR A 37 15.88 -1.74 5.69
N THR A 38 15.32 -0.75 5.02
CA THR A 38 15.07 -0.74 3.57
C THR A 38 15.88 0.37 2.93
N GLU A 39 16.17 0.25 1.65
CA GLU A 39 16.95 1.25 0.93
C GLU A 39 16.07 2.34 0.30
N GLY A 40 14.76 2.14 0.24
CA GLY A 40 13.79 3.16 -0.17
C GLY A 40 12.41 2.89 0.43
N LEU A 41 11.58 3.94 0.53
CA LEU A 41 10.20 3.83 1.03
C LEU A 41 9.21 4.31 -0.03
N ALA A 42 8.14 3.56 -0.25
CA ALA A 42 6.99 3.97 -1.04
C ALA A 42 5.73 3.99 -0.17
N VAL A 43 5.11 5.16 -0.07
CA VAL A 43 3.92 5.44 0.73
C VAL A 43 2.71 5.45 -0.20
N LEU A 44 1.78 4.52 0.01
CA LEU A 44 0.55 4.47 -0.78
C LEU A 44 -0.57 5.23 -0.07
N THR A 45 -1.06 6.30 -0.68
CA THR A 45 -2.05 7.23 -0.08
C THR A 45 -3.51 6.71 -0.16
N GLY A 46 -4.50 7.55 0.16
CA GLY A 46 -5.93 7.22 0.23
C GLY A 46 -6.50 6.86 1.61
N GLY A 47 -5.99 7.47 2.69
CA GLY A 47 -6.18 7.01 4.08
C GLY A 47 -5.14 7.61 5.02
N SER A 48 -5.52 7.78 6.29
CA SER A 48 -4.80 8.62 7.27
C SER A 48 -3.54 7.97 7.85
N GLY A 49 -2.68 8.81 8.44
CA GLY A 49 -1.51 8.40 9.24
C GLY A 49 -0.26 8.04 8.43
N ARG A 50 -0.38 7.51 7.22
CA ARG A 50 0.77 6.93 6.47
C ARG A 50 1.85 7.92 6.07
N VAL A 51 1.44 9.10 5.60
CA VAL A 51 2.39 10.16 5.21
C VAL A 51 3.10 10.65 6.46
N ALA A 52 2.37 11.07 7.49
CA ALA A 52 2.93 11.48 8.78
C ALA A 52 3.90 10.45 9.36
N THR A 53 3.50 9.17 9.46
CA THR A 53 4.38 8.08 9.92
C THR A 53 5.67 7.96 9.11
N THR A 54 5.60 8.20 7.79
CA THR A 54 6.80 8.16 6.95
C THR A 54 7.68 9.38 7.17
N LEU A 55 7.10 10.59 7.26
CA LEU A 55 7.85 11.81 7.53
C LEU A 55 8.53 11.75 8.90
N ASP A 56 7.85 11.21 9.92
CA ASP A 56 8.45 10.96 11.24
C ASP A 56 9.65 10.03 11.15
N HIS A 57 9.58 8.97 10.32
CA HIS A 57 10.69 8.06 10.11
C HIS A 57 11.85 8.70 9.33
N VAL A 58 11.56 9.55 8.35
CA VAL A 58 12.57 10.37 7.65
C VAL A 58 13.26 11.31 8.63
N ARG A 59 12.49 11.99 9.48
CA ARG A 59 12.99 12.86 10.55
C ARG A 59 13.84 12.10 11.57
N ALA A 60 13.53 10.84 11.83
CA ALA A 60 14.30 9.96 12.71
C ALA A 60 15.62 9.44 12.09
N GLY A 61 15.95 9.81 10.85
CA GLY A 61 17.26 9.55 10.24
C GLY A 61 17.23 8.62 9.02
N PHE A 62 16.06 8.26 8.49
CA PHE A 62 16.00 7.52 7.23
C PHE A 62 16.55 8.36 6.07
N ALA A 63 17.62 7.85 5.43
CA ALA A 63 18.39 8.55 4.41
C ALA A 63 18.11 8.11 2.96
N GLY A 64 17.27 7.10 2.74
CA GLY A 64 16.91 6.63 1.39
C GLY A 64 15.94 7.57 0.67
N PRO A 65 15.71 7.35 -0.65
CA PRO A 65 14.65 8.04 -1.38
C PRO A 65 13.26 7.60 -0.88
N VAL A 66 12.30 8.51 -0.97
CA VAL A 66 10.91 8.29 -0.54
C VAL A 66 9.95 8.65 -1.68
N LEU A 67 9.05 7.74 -2.03
CA LEU A 67 7.91 8.00 -2.92
C LEU A 67 6.64 8.17 -2.08
N ILE A 68 5.86 9.21 -2.36
CA ILE A 68 4.50 9.36 -1.85
C ILE A 68 3.55 9.29 -3.06
N SER A 69 2.91 8.13 -3.22
CA SER A 69 2.14 7.76 -4.42
C SER A 69 0.64 7.93 -4.22
N GLY A 70 0.00 8.63 -5.17
CA GLY A 70 -1.43 8.91 -5.20
C GLY A 70 -1.81 10.17 -4.42
N VAL A 71 -0.93 11.16 -4.30
CA VAL A 71 -1.29 12.44 -3.66
C VAL A 71 -2.26 13.23 -4.54
N HIS A 72 -3.06 14.10 -3.92
CA HIS A 72 -3.95 14.98 -4.68
C HIS A 72 -3.12 15.90 -5.59
N PRO A 73 -3.58 16.24 -6.83
CA PRO A 73 -2.78 17.02 -7.79
C PRO A 73 -2.28 18.38 -7.27
N HIS A 74 -3.02 18.99 -6.35
CA HIS A 74 -2.67 20.28 -5.73
C HIS A 74 -1.79 20.17 -4.48
N VAL A 75 -1.52 18.97 -3.97
CA VAL A 75 -0.62 18.79 -2.82
C VAL A 75 0.81 19.07 -3.27
N SER A 76 1.49 19.94 -2.53
CA SER A 76 2.90 20.24 -2.63
C SER A 76 3.69 19.56 -1.49
N LEU A 77 5.02 19.54 -1.60
CA LEU A 77 5.87 19.07 -0.50
C LEU A 77 5.74 19.98 0.73
N GLU A 78 5.64 21.29 0.51
CA GLU A 78 5.46 22.29 1.56
C GLU A 78 4.17 22.05 2.37
N ASP A 79 3.07 21.64 1.70
CA ASP A 79 1.83 21.25 2.40
C ASP A 79 2.03 20.03 3.33
N LEU A 80 2.89 19.09 2.95
CA LEU A 80 3.19 17.93 3.79
C LEU A 80 4.08 18.29 4.98
N GLU A 81 4.98 19.24 4.80
CA GLU A 81 5.91 19.73 5.83
C GLU A 81 5.24 20.61 6.89
N GLN A 82 4.12 21.26 6.58
CA GLN A 82 3.33 22.01 7.56
C GLN A 82 2.89 21.14 8.75
N GLY A 83 2.63 19.86 8.52
CA GLY A 83 2.29 18.90 9.59
C GLY A 83 3.52 18.27 10.26
N THR A 84 4.55 17.97 9.48
CA THR A 84 5.78 17.32 9.96
C THR A 84 7.00 17.94 9.27
N PRO A 85 7.59 18.99 9.85
CA PRO A 85 8.73 19.68 9.24
C PRO A 85 9.93 18.75 9.05
N LEU A 86 10.53 18.80 7.87
CA LEU A 86 11.73 18.05 7.50
C LEU A 86 12.92 19.00 7.27
N PRO A 87 14.17 18.54 7.51
CA PRO A 87 15.36 19.22 7.02
C PRO A 87 15.37 19.26 5.49
N THR A 88 15.92 20.32 4.87
CA THR A 88 15.97 20.48 3.40
C THR A 88 16.58 19.28 2.67
N GLU A 89 17.66 18.70 3.21
CA GLU A 89 18.31 17.50 2.65
C GLU A 89 17.39 16.26 2.65
N ALA A 90 16.38 16.23 3.52
CA ALA A 90 15.38 15.19 3.52
C ALA A 90 14.32 15.45 2.44
N THR A 91 13.89 16.70 2.26
CA THR A 91 12.92 17.13 1.25
C THR A 91 13.36 16.77 -0.17
N ASP A 92 14.64 16.95 -0.49
CA ASP A 92 15.22 16.62 -1.81
C ASP A 92 15.10 15.14 -2.19
N ARG A 93 14.88 14.26 -1.20
CA ARG A 93 14.72 12.81 -1.39
C ARG A 93 13.27 12.37 -1.54
N LEU A 94 12.31 13.29 -1.38
CA LEU A 94 10.89 12.99 -1.52
C LEU A 94 10.43 13.19 -2.98
N THR A 95 9.75 12.18 -3.51
CA THR A 95 9.06 12.22 -4.80
C THR A 95 7.56 12.17 -4.57
N LEU A 96 6.81 13.13 -5.12
CA LEU A 96 5.35 13.10 -5.13
C LEU A 96 4.84 12.53 -6.44
N ASP A 97 4.09 11.44 -6.37
CA ASP A 97 3.37 10.88 -7.50
C ASP A 97 1.88 11.25 -7.41
N LYS A 98 1.45 12.07 -8.37
CA LYS A 98 0.08 12.60 -8.52
C LYS A 98 -0.78 11.80 -9.50
N ASP A 99 -0.17 10.85 -10.23
CA ASP A 99 -0.81 10.11 -11.33
C ASP A 99 -1.46 8.81 -10.84
N ALA A 100 -1.07 8.31 -9.67
CA ALA A 100 -1.61 7.08 -9.13
C ALA A 100 -3.06 7.22 -8.58
N LEU A 101 -4.04 7.08 -9.48
CA LEU A 101 -5.48 7.16 -9.16
C LEU A 101 -6.07 5.88 -8.54
N ASN A 102 -5.32 4.78 -8.53
CA ASN A 102 -5.75 3.50 -7.98
C ASN A 102 -4.55 2.66 -7.55
N THR A 103 -4.79 1.55 -6.86
CA THR A 103 -3.72 0.70 -6.31
C THR A 103 -2.82 0.08 -7.37
N ARG A 104 -3.33 -0.17 -8.59
CA ARG A 104 -2.48 -0.64 -9.69
C ARG A 104 -1.47 0.40 -10.10
N LEU A 105 -1.92 1.63 -10.35
CA LEU A 105 -1.00 2.72 -10.68
C LEU A 105 -0.03 3.01 -9.53
N ASN A 106 -0.48 2.89 -8.27
CA ASN A 106 0.43 2.97 -7.12
C ASN A 106 1.57 1.94 -7.20
N VAL A 107 1.26 0.68 -7.50
CA VAL A 107 2.28 -0.38 -7.61
C VAL A 107 3.18 -0.19 -8.83
N ASP A 108 2.60 0.20 -9.97
CA ASP A 108 3.32 0.43 -11.21
C ASP A 108 4.31 1.60 -11.07
N ASN A 109 3.84 2.71 -10.49
CA ASN A 109 4.65 3.90 -10.25
C ASN A 109 5.71 3.61 -9.18
N THR A 110 5.39 2.82 -8.15
CA THR A 110 6.39 2.35 -7.17
C THR A 110 7.50 1.54 -7.85
N ARG A 111 7.16 0.65 -8.78
CA ARG A 111 8.17 -0.10 -9.56
C ARG A 111 9.04 0.83 -10.39
N MET A 112 8.44 1.73 -11.16
CA MET A 112 9.18 2.66 -12.02
C MET A 112 10.09 3.59 -11.22
N TRP A 113 9.58 4.10 -10.09
CA TRP A 113 10.36 4.91 -9.17
C TRP A 113 11.54 4.12 -8.58
N ALA A 114 11.31 2.88 -8.13
CA ALA A 114 12.37 2.04 -7.57
C ALA A 114 13.44 1.67 -8.63
N GLU A 115 13.03 1.44 -9.87
CA GLU A 115 13.94 1.26 -11.01
C GLU A 115 14.82 2.49 -11.24
N ALA A 116 14.22 3.68 -11.27
CA ALA A 116 14.94 4.94 -11.45
C ALA A 116 15.96 5.23 -10.32
N HIS A 117 15.70 4.71 -9.12
CA HIS A 117 16.57 4.85 -7.95
C HIS A 117 17.51 3.65 -7.72
N GLY A 118 17.55 2.67 -8.63
CA GLY A 118 18.43 1.50 -8.51
C GLY A 118 18.07 0.52 -7.39
N LEU A 119 16.82 0.55 -6.90
CA LEU A 119 16.31 -0.23 -5.77
C LEU A 119 15.77 -1.62 -6.17
N LEU A 120 16.25 -2.18 -7.28
CA LEU A 120 15.82 -3.48 -7.75
C LEU A 120 16.34 -4.61 -6.87
N ARG A 121 15.55 -5.69 -6.76
CA ARG A 121 15.94 -6.92 -6.06
C ARG A 121 17.23 -7.52 -6.59
N ALA A 122 17.48 -7.41 -7.90
CA ALA A 122 18.72 -7.88 -8.54
C ALA A 122 19.98 -7.21 -7.96
N ASN A 123 19.82 -6.01 -7.38
CA ASN A 123 20.89 -5.25 -6.72
C ASN A 123 20.96 -5.53 -5.20
N GLY A 124 20.24 -6.55 -4.71
CA GLY A 124 20.14 -6.86 -3.28
C GLY A 124 19.36 -5.83 -2.46
N LYS A 125 18.57 -4.97 -3.11
CA LYS A 125 17.83 -3.87 -2.47
C LYS A 125 16.41 -4.29 -2.12
N ARG A 126 15.88 -3.66 -1.07
CA ARG A 126 14.55 -3.82 -0.52
C ARG A 126 13.83 -2.48 -0.46
N VAL A 127 12.58 -2.48 -0.89
CA VAL A 127 11.69 -1.32 -0.86
C VAL A 127 10.62 -1.54 0.19
N GLY A 128 10.49 -0.58 1.09
CA GLY A 128 9.44 -0.54 2.08
C GLY A 128 8.14 -0.01 1.51
N ILE A 129 7.02 -0.68 1.76
CA ILE A 129 5.68 -0.23 1.38
C ILE A 129 4.91 0.21 2.62
N VAL A 130 4.75 1.53 2.80
CA VAL A 130 3.95 2.10 3.89
C VAL A 130 2.50 2.20 3.43
N THR A 131 1.62 1.38 4.03
CA THR A 131 0.19 1.40 3.71
C THR A 131 -0.69 0.95 4.87
N SER A 132 -2.02 1.05 4.76
CA SER A 132 -2.91 0.62 5.85
C SER A 132 -2.90 -0.89 6.01
N THR A 133 -3.05 -1.40 7.24
CA THR A 133 -3.15 -2.85 7.54
C THR A 133 -4.09 -3.58 6.58
N TYR A 134 -5.32 -3.11 6.45
CA TYR A 134 -6.36 -3.73 5.61
C TYR A 134 -6.04 -3.70 4.10
N HIS A 135 -5.11 -2.84 3.68
CA HIS A 135 -4.75 -2.64 2.27
C HIS A 135 -3.61 -3.55 1.84
N VAL A 136 -2.78 -4.00 2.79
CA VAL A 136 -1.61 -4.85 2.54
C VAL A 136 -1.93 -6.08 1.69
N PRO A 137 -2.97 -6.90 1.96
CA PRO A 137 -3.20 -8.12 1.17
C PRO A 137 -3.36 -7.83 -0.33
N ARG A 138 -4.06 -6.75 -0.67
CA ARG A 138 -4.33 -6.37 -2.05
C ARG A 138 -3.09 -5.81 -2.75
N VAL A 139 -2.31 -4.98 -2.05
CA VAL A 139 -1.04 -4.46 -2.57
C VAL A 139 -0.05 -5.59 -2.78
N TYR A 140 0.11 -6.49 -1.78
CA TYR A 140 1.00 -7.65 -1.86
C TYR A 140 0.70 -8.51 -3.10
N LEU A 141 -0.55 -8.94 -3.26
CA LEU A 141 -0.93 -9.78 -4.39
C LEU A 141 -0.70 -9.09 -5.73
N LEU A 142 -1.00 -7.79 -5.84
CA LEU A 142 -0.78 -7.03 -7.05
C LEU A 142 0.71 -6.87 -7.38
N SER A 143 1.54 -6.62 -6.38
CA SER A 143 2.99 -6.49 -6.52
C SER A 143 3.67 -7.76 -7.01
N LEU A 144 3.16 -8.94 -6.69
CA LEU A 144 3.69 -10.21 -7.22
C LEU A 144 3.70 -10.25 -8.76
N TRP A 145 2.71 -9.61 -9.39
CA TRP A 145 2.56 -9.58 -10.85
C TRP A 145 3.15 -8.33 -11.48
N ARG A 146 2.96 -7.18 -10.83
CA ARG A 146 3.26 -5.87 -11.39
C ARG A 146 4.63 -5.33 -11.02
N ALA A 147 5.20 -5.81 -9.92
CA ALA A 147 6.51 -5.41 -9.42
C ALA A 147 7.40 -6.61 -9.02
N PRO A 148 7.49 -7.68 -9.83
CA PRO A 148 8.28 -8.88 -9.48
C PRO A 148 9.79 -8.59 -9.38
N SER A 149 10.25 -7.49 -9.97
CA SER A 149 11.62 -7.00 -9.90
C SER A 149 11.99 -6.40 -8.54
N LEU A 150 11.02 -6.16 -7.64
CA LEU A 150 11.24 -5.57 -6.33
C LEU A 150 11.28 -6.61 -5.21
N SER A 151 12.08 -6.35 -4.17
CA SER A 151 11.98 -7.05 -2.89
C SER A 151 11.22 -6.16 -1.92
N LEU A 152 9.95 -6.47 -1.65
CA LEU A 152 9.08 -5.61 -0.86
C LEU A 152 9.03 -6.03 0.60
N VAL A 153 9.09 -5.04 1.49
CA VAL A 153 8.81 -5.18 2.92
C VAL A 153 7.61 -4.30 3.26
N PHE A 154 6.57 -4.85 3.89
CA PHE A 154 5.35 -4.10 4.17
C PHE A 154 5.38 -3.46 5.56
N TYR A 155 5.00 -2.19 5.61
CA TYR A 155 4.87 -1.37 6.81
C TYR A 155 3.40 -1.00 7.02
N PRO A 156 2.63 -1.93 7.61
CA PRO A 156 1.22 -1.71 7.88
C PRO A 156 1.03 -0.66 8.97
N VAL A 157 0.47 0.48 8.60
CA VAL A 157 0.05 1.55 9.51
C VAL A 157 -1.38 1.29 9.95
N ARG A 158 -1.65 1.47 11.25
CA ARG A 158 -3.00 1.39 11.80
C ARG A 158 -3.76 2.68 11.42
N PRO A 159 -4.88 2.59 10.69
CA PRO A 159 -5.78 3.71 10.51
C PRO A 159 -6.45 4.07 11.84
N GLU A 160 -6.78 5.34 12.05
CA GLU A 160 -7.48 5.82 13.26
C GLU A 160 -8.81 5.09 13.48
N ALA A 161 -9.56 4.85 12.40
CA ALA A 161 -10.80 4.09 12.42
C ALA A 161 -10.76 2.98 11.35
N VAL A 162 -10.87 1.73 11.79
CA VAL A 162 -11.05 0.57 10.92
C VAL A 162 -12.36 -0.11 11.29
N SER A 163 -13.26 -0.18 10.33
CA SER A 163 -14.57 -0.84 10.50
C SER A 163 -14.63 -2.15 9.73
N LEU A 164 -15.55 -3.04 10.10
CA LEU A 164 -15.86 -4.24 9.32
C LEU A 164 -16.27 -3.87 7.88
N ARG A 165 -16.95 -2.73 7.70
CA ARG A 165 -17.29 -2.19 6.38
C ARG A 165 -16.03 -1.87 5.57
N SER A 166 -15.01 -1.28 6.17
CA SER A 166 -13.73 -1.00 5.50
C SER A 166 -13.07 -2.29 5.03
N MET A 167 -13.07 -3.33 5.87
CA MET A 167 -12.55 -4.67 5.52
C MET A 167 -13.32 -5.31 4.37
N LEU A 168 -14.65 -5.28 4.42
CA LEU A 168 -15.52 -5.82 3.37
C LEU A 168 -15.32 -5.09 2.04
N LEU A 169 -15.23 -3.75 2.06
CA LEU A 169 -14.98 -2.97 0.85
C LEU A 169 -13.63 -3.32 0.22
N GLU A 170 -12.59 -3.51 1.03
CA GLU A 170 -11.27 -3.90 0.53
C GLU A 170 -11.22 -5.34 0.03
N TYR A 171 -11.91 -6.26 0.70
CA TYR A 171 -12.09 -7.61 0.21
C TYR A 171 -12.82 -7.64 -1.13
N ASN A 172 -13.89 -6.84 -1.28
CA ASN A 172 -14.60 -6.72 -2.56
C ASN A 172 -13.68 -6.15 -3.66
N LYS A 173 -12.89 -5.10 -3.37
CA LYS A 173 -11.88 -4.60 -4.31
C LYS A 173 -10.87 -5.69 -4.71
N LEU A 174 -10.49 -6.56 -3.77
CA LEU A 174 -9.60 -7.70 -4.04
C LEU A 174 -10.26 -8.78 -4.89
N LEU A 175 -11.57 -9.02 -4.76
CA LEU A 175 -12.29 -9.95 -5.64
C LEU A 175 -12.42 -9.39 -7.06
N PHE A 176 -12.78 -8.11 -7.18
CA PHE A 176 -12.93 -7.45 -8.47
C PHE A 176 -11.59 -7.14 -9.17
N PHE A 177 -10.47 -7.22 -8.43
CA PHE A 177 -9.12 -7.17 -8.99
C PHE A 177 -8.94 -8.16 -10.15
N TRP A 178 -9.46 -9.38 -10.02
CA TRP A 178 -9.32 -10.43 -11.03
C TRP A 178 -10.25 -10.25 -12.24
N TRP A 179 -11.32 -9.46 -12.10
CA TRP A 179 -12.33 -9.28 -13.14
C TRP A 179 -11.94 -8.23 -14.18
N LYS A 180 -11.24 -7.16 -13.78
CA LYS A 180 -10.95 -6.01 -14.67
C LYS A 180 -9.70 -6.14 -15.54
N GLY A 181 -9.11 -7.33 -15.63
CA GLY A 181 -8.02 -7.61 -16.56
C GLY A 181 -6.71 -6.88 -16.23
N PHE A 182 -5.64 -7.46 -16.74
CA PHE A 182 -4.33 -6.85 -16.87
C PHE A 182 -4.39 -5.58 -17.73
#